data_AF-K1TKK4-F1
#
_entry.id   AF-K1TKK4-F1
#
_cell.length_a   1.000
_cell.length_b   1.000
_cell.length_c   1.000
_cell.angle_alpha   90.00
_cell.angle_beta   90.00
_cell.angle_gamma   90.00
#
_symmetry.space_group_name_H-M   'P 1'
#
loop_
_entity.id
_entity.type
_entity.pdbx_description
1 polymer ?
#
loop_
_entity_poly.entity_id
_entity_poly.type
_entity_poly.pdbx_seq_one_letter_code
_entity_poly.pdbx_strand_id
1 'polypeptide(L)' 'GAGRPGADAEHGDGGVGDCNNKFVLMFVNKEGELVFLRKGELSEADKQAFYKVLDQYR' A
#
# COMPACT_ATOMS: atom_id res chain seq x y z
N GLY A 1 -38.91 -19.23 -23.17
CA GLY A 1 -38.57 -18.05 -22.37
C GLY A 1 -37.07 -17.91 -22.36
N ALA A 2 -36.55 -16.87 -23.03
CA ALA A 2 -35.13 -16.54 -23.03
C ALA A 2 -34.71 -15.96 -21.67
N GLY A 3 -33.49 -16.23 -21.22
CA GLY A 3 -32.92 -15.51 -20.08
C GLY A 3 -31.74 -16.18 -19.39
N ARG A 4 -30.56 -16.18 -20.03
CA ARG A 4 -29.24 -16.06 -19.38
C ARG A 4 -28.30 -15.37 -20.39
N PRO A 5 -27.20 -14.71 -19.98
CA PRO A 5 -26.77 -14.24 -18.65
C PRO A 5 -26.40 -12.73 -18.67
N GLY A 6 -26.10 -12.10 -17.53
CA GLY A 6 -25.57 -10.74 -17.55
C GLY A 6 -25.17 -10.16 -16.20
N ALA A 7 -23.86 -10.00 -16.04
CA ALA A 7 -23.15 -8.98 -15.25
C ALA A 7 -23.27 -9.03 -13.72
N ASP A 8 -22.26 -9.64 -13.09
CA ASP A 8 -21.28 -8.93 -12.26
C ASP A 8 -21.77 -7.61 -11.63
N ALA A 9 -22.21 -7.69 -10.37
CA ALA A 9 -22.37 -6.52 -9.51
C ALA A 9 -21.57 -6.72 -8.22
N GLU A 10 -20.27 -7.00 -8.35
CA GLU A 10 -19.31 -6.62 -7.32
C GLU A 10 -18.88 -5.18 -7.59
N HIS A 11 -19.66 -4.20 -7.16
CA HIS A 11 -19.10 -2.86 -6.93
C HIS A 11 -20.05 -1.99 -6.12
N GLY A 12 -19.61 -1.63 -4.93
CA GLY A 12 -20.26 -0.63 -4.10
C GLY A 12 -19.79 -0.67 -2.66
N ASP A 13 -18.50 -0.96 -2.41
CA ASP A 13 -17.93 -0.63 -1.12
C ASP A 13 -17.80 0.90 -1.04
N GLY A 14 -18.32 1.45 0.05
CA GLY A 14 -18.60 2.87 0.21
C GLY A 14 -17.33 3.71 0.08
N GLY A 15 -17.27 4.54 -0.97
CA GLY A 15 -16.26 5.57 -1.18
C GLY A 15 -16.39 6.75 -0.20
N VAL A 16 -16.39 6.47 1.09
CA VAL A 16 -16.33 7.44 2.20
C VAL A 16 -15.38 6.84 3.25
N GLY A 17 -14.12 6.60 2.88
CA GLY A 17 -13.18 5.83 3.72
C GLY A 17 -11.80 6.44 3.95
N ASP A 18 -11.12 6.97 2.92
CA ASP A 18 -9.73 7.43 3.07
C ASP A 18 -9.56 8.93 2.78
N CYS A 19 -10.24 9.74 3.58
CA CYS A 19 -9.89 11.15 3.72
C CYS A 19 -8.56 11.27 4.49
N ASN A 20 -7.46 11.14 3.75
CA ASN A 20 -6.13 11.69 4.09
C ASN A 20 -5.32 10.97 5.19
N ASN A 21 -5.18 9.63 5.13
CA ASN A 21 -4.19 8.90 5.93
C ASN A 21 -2.83 8.79 5.20
N LYS A 22 -2.17 9.93 4.95
CA LYS A 22 -0.87 9.96 4.26
C LYS A 22 0.26 9.71 5.27
N PHE A 23 0.72 8.46 5.37
CA PHE A 23 1.94 8.12 6.09
C PHE A 23 3.16 8.23 5.16
N VAL A 24 4.34 8.41 5.76
CA VAL A 24 5.62 8.32 5.05
C VAL A 24 6.52 7.34 5.80
N LEU A 25 6.93 6.28 5.12
CA LEU A 25 8.02 5.39 5.56
C LEU A 25 9.29 5.80 4.81
N MET A 26 10.32 6.16 5.57
CA MET A 26 11.60 6.59 5.02
C MET A 26 12.74 5.90 5.76
N PHE A 27 13.72 5.41 5.01
CA PHE A 27 14.98 4.91 5.57
C PHE A 27 16.16 5.52 4.83
N VAL A 28 17.11 6.02 5.61
CA VAL A 28 18.35 6.65 5.15
C VAL A 28 19.50 5.87 5.78
N ASN A 29 20.49 5.48 4.98
CA ASN A 29 21.66 4.75 5.48
C ASN A 29 22.64 5.68 6.21
N LYS A 30 23.75 5.12 6.72
CA LYS A 30 24.73 5.87 7.51
C LYS A 30 25.51 6.90 6.67
N GLU A 31 25.56 6.68 5.37
CA GLU A 31 26.17 7.53 4.36
C GLU A 31 25.26 8.72 3.98
N GLY A 32 24.02 8.74 4.48
CA GLY A 32 23.05 9.79 4.19
C GLY A 32 22.23 9.57 2.91
N GLU A 33 22.29 8.38 2.31
CA GLU A 33 21.54 8.03 1.11
C GLU A 33 20.14 7.54 1.45
N LEU A 34 19.15 8.02 0.70
CA LEU A 34 17.77 7.58 0.80
C LEU A 34 17.62 6.21 0.12
N VAL A 35 17.41 5.18 0.92
CA VAL A 35 17.36 3.77 0.48
C VAL A 35 15.94 3.20 0.43
N PHE A 36 14.99 3.83 1.13
CA PHE A 36 13.57 3.47 1.03
C PHE A 36 12.70 4.70 1.22
N LEU A 37 11.68 4.86 0.38
CA LEU A 37 10.64 5.87 0.51
C LEU A 37 9.30 5.34 0.04
N ARG A 38 8.32 5.27 0.95
CA ARG A 38 6.91 5.02 0.62
C ARG A 38 6.05 6.10 1.22
N LYS A 39 5.06 6.57 0.46
CA LYS A 39 4.09 7.59 0.87
C LYS A 39 2.67 7.10 0.62
N GLY A 40 1.74 7.55 1.45
CA GLY A 40 0.32 7.19 1.32
C GLY A 40 -0.12 6.18 2.36
N GLU A 41 -1.19 5.46 2.07
CA GLU A 41 -1.61 4.32 2.88
C GLU A 41 -0.54 3.24 2.82
N LEU A 42 -0.23 2.68 3.98
CA LEU A 42 0.76 1.63 4.10
C LEU A 42 0.06 0.29 4.16
N SER A 43 0.21 -0.50 3.10
CA SER A 43 -0.19 -1.90 3.14
C SER A 43 0.74 -2.72 4.06
N GLU A 44 0.28 -3.88 4.52
CA GLU A 44 1.16 -4.81 5.24
C GLU A 44 2.35 -5.26 4.38
N ALA A 45 2.17 -5.35 3.06
CA ALA A 45 3.25 -5.63 2.13
C ALA A 45 4.31 -4.53 2.12
N ASP A 46 3.92 -3.25 2.21
CA ASP A 46 4.86 -2.13 2.30
C ASP A 46 5.67 -2.17 3.59
N LYS A 47 5.03 -2.53 4.71
CA LYS A 47 5.72 -2.72 6.00
C LYS A 47 6.73 -3.87 5.90
N GLN A 48 6.35 -5.00 5.33
CA GLN A 48 7.26 -6.13 5.13
C GLN A 48 8.43 -5.79 4.21
N ALA A 49 8.18 -5.06 3.12
CA ALA A 49 9.23 -4.59 2.22
C ALA A 49 10.21 -3.67 2.95
N PHE A 50 9.70 -2.77 3.80
CA PHE A 50 10.53 -1.92 4.64
C PHE A 50 11.41 -2.73 5.60
N TYR A 51 10.84 -3.70 6.33
CA TYR A 51 11.62 -4.56 7.23
C TYR A 51 12.69 -5.39 6.51
N LYS A 52 12.41 -5.89 5.30
CA LYS A 52 13.41 -6.59 4.48
C LYS A 52 14.59 -5.69 4.11
N VAL A 53 14.32 -4.41 3.81
CA VAL A 53 15.40 -3.44 3.57
C VAL A 53 16.18 -3.21 4.85
N LEU A 54 15.52 -2.99 6.00
CA LEU A 54 16.22 -2.80 7.28
C LEU A 54 17.14 -3.96 7.66
N ASP A 55 16.72 -5.21 7.40
CA ASP A 55 17.52 -6.40 7.72
C ASP A 55 18.84 -6.46 6.96
N GLN A 56 18.94 -5.84 5.78
CA GLN A 56 20.19 -5.74 5.00
C GLN A 56 21.22 -4.80 5.64
N TYR A 57 20.79 -3.90 6.53
CA TYR A 57 21.63 -2.87 7.17
C TYR A 57 21.82 -3.11 8.68
N ARG A 58 21.44 -4.29 9.16
CA ARG A 58 21.47 -4.66 10.58
C ARG A 58 22.87 -5.01 11.08
#